data_AF-A0A944PD45-F1
#
_entry.id   AF-A0A944PD45-F1
#
_cell.length_a   1.000
_cell.length_b   1.000
_cell.length_c   1.000
_cell.angle_alpha   90.00
_cell.angle_beta   90.00
_cell.angle_gamma   90.00
#
_symmetry.space_group_name_H-M   'P 1'
#
loop_
_entity.id
_entity.type
_entity.pdbx_description
1 polymer ?
#
loop_
_entity_poly.entity_id
_entity_poly.type
_entity_poly.pdbx_seq_one_letter_code
_entity_poly.pdbx_strand_id
1 'polypeptide(L)' 'MSYEPLETLRRAGTPVDLLSESEREVFAALSPDEVSVLGSIQARLSAVSAAVEGQQADSNTNVVC' A
#
# COMPACT_ATOMS: atom_id res chain seq x y z
N MET A 1 21.41 9.79 11.48
CA MET A 1 20.73 10.62 10.46
C MET A 1 19.31 10.12 10.32
N SER A 2 18.37 11.05 10.12
CA SER A 2 16.95 11.00 10.47
C SER A 2 16.10 9.95 9.73
N TYR A 3 15.51 9.03 10.51
CA TYR A 3 14.52 8.01 10.09
C TYR A 3 13.10 8.58 9.85
N GLU A 4 12.98 9.85 9.46
CA GLU A 4 11.70 10.55 9.28
C GLU A 4 10.73 9.87 8.28
N PRO A 5 11.19 9.30 7.14
CA PRO A 5 10.31 8.61 6.19
C PRO A 5 9.65 7.37 6.80
N LEU A 6 10.42 6.56 7.53
CA LEU A 6 9.97 5.31 8.12
C LEU A 6 9.06 5.53 9.34
N GLU A 7 9.31 6.57 10.13
CA GLU A 7 8.38 7.02 11.19
C GLU A 7 7.04 7.47 10.60
N THR A 8 7.05 8.19 9.48
CA THR A 8 5.84 8.63 8.79
C THR A 8 5.01 7.44 8.28
N LEU A 9 5.67 6.46 7.66
CA LEU A 9 5.02 5.22 7.22
C LEU A 9 4.47 4.40 8.40
N ARG A 10 5.22 4.31 9.50
CA ARG A 10 4.75 3.64 10.73
C ARG A 10 3.48 4.30 11.27
N ARG A 11 3.43 5.63 11.33
CA ARG A 11 2.25 6.39 11.79
C ARG A 11 1.07 6.29 10.82
N ALA A 12 1.33 6.09 9.54
CA ALA A 12 0.32 5.82 8.53
C ALA A 12 -0.28 4.39 8.62
N GLY A 13 0.19 3.57 9.56
CA GLY A 13 -0.27 2.19 9.74
C GLY A 13 0.39 1.19 8.80
N THR A 14 1.45 1.59 8.08
CA THR A 14 2.23 0.68 7.25
C THR A 14 3.15 -0.15 8.17
N PRO A 15 3.13 -1.48 8.09
CA PRO A 15 3.94 -2.34 8.96
C PRO A 15 5.41 -2.34 8.51
N VAL A 16 6.12 -1.26 8.81
CA VAL A 16 7.56 -1.11 8.55
C VAL A 16 8.42 -2.15 9.28
N ASP A 17 7.88 -2.75 10.34
CA ASP A 17 8.51 -3.83 11.10
C ASP A 17 8.53 -5.17 10.34
N LEU A 18 7.67 -5.35 9.32
CA LEU A 18 7.67 -6.53 8.45
C LEU A 18 8.59 -6.39 7.22
N LEU A 19 9.10 -5.17 6.97
CA LEU A 19 10.02 -4.93 5.88
C LEU A 19 11.39 -5.52 6.18
N SER A 20 11.97 -6.18 5.18
CA SER A 20 13.37 -6.58 5.18
C SER A 20 14.30 -5.36 5.23
N GLU A 21 15.56 -5.58 5.59
CA GLU A 21 16.55 -4.51 5.72
C GLU A 21 16.74 -3.74 4.40
N SER A 22 16.77 -4.46 3.28
CA SER A 22 16.86 -3.89 1.93
C SER A 22 15.64 -3.04 1.57
N GLU A 23 14.43 -3.46 1.97
CA GLU A 23 13.22 -2.67 1.74
C GLU A 23 13.22 -1.40 2.60
N ARG A 24 13.67 -1.49 3.86
CA ARG A 24 13.81 -0.31 4.73
C ARG A 24 14.79 0.71 4.18
N GLU A 25 15.89 0.28 3.57
CA GLU A 25 16.82 1.20 2.91
C GLU A 25 16.16 1.94 1.74
N VAL A 26 15.35 1.26 0.93
CA VAL A 26 14.60 1.88 -0.16
C VAL A 26 13.63 2.93 0.39
N PHE A 27 12.86 2.60 1.43
CA PHE A 27 11.93 3.55 2.04
C PHE A 27 12.64 4.69 2.79
N ALA A 28 13.83 4.45 3.35
CA ALA A 28 14.64 5.48 3.99
C ALA A 28 15.28 6.45 2.98
N ALA A 29 15.46 6.02 1.73
CA ALA A 29 15.96 6.86 0.64
C ALA A 29 14.86 7.74 0.00
N LEU A 30 13.59 7.52 0.34
CA LEU A 30 12.47 8.32 -0.17
C LEU A 30 12.41 9.70 0.49
N SER A 31 12.06 10.70 -0.32
CA SER A 31 11.74 12.04 0.15
C SER A 31 10.37 12.08 0.86
N PRO A 32 10.12 13.11 1.70
CA PRO A 32 8.83 13.28 2.38
C PRO A 32 7.64 13.37 1.40
N ASP A 33 7.83 14.02 0.25
CA ASP A 33 6.81 14.11 -0.80
C ASP A 33 6.48 12.75 -1.40
N GLU A 34 7.48 11.90 -1.66
CA GLU A 34 7.29 10.55 -2.18
C GLU A 34 6.55 9.66 -1.17
N VAL A 35 6.87 9.76 0.12
CA VAL A 35 6.14 9.05 1.19
C VAL A 35 4.69 9.51 1.26
N SER A 36 4.42 10.81 1.10
CA SER A 36 3.07 11.35 1.07
C SER A 36 2.25 10.81 -0.12
N VAL A 37 2.87 10.70 -1.29
CA VAL A 37 2.25 10.09 -2.48
C VAL A 37 1.94 8.61 -2.25
N LEU A 38 2.87 7.85 -1.67
CA LEU A 38 2.64 6.44 -1.34
C LEU A 38 1.50 6.27 -0.34
N GLY A 39 1.44 7.09 0.70
CA GLY A 39 0.33 7.11 1.65
C GLY A 39 -1.02 7.43 0.99
N SER A 40 -1.05 8.39 0.05
CA SER A 40 -2.24 8.75 -0.73
C SER A 40 -2.72 7.59 -1.61
N ILE A 41 -1.80 6.85 -2.24
CA ILE A 41 -2.13 5.67 -3.04
C ILE A 41 -2.68 4.57 -2.14
N GLN A 42 -2.01 4.27 -1.02
CA GLN A 42 -2.46 3.26 -0.06
C GLN A 42 -3.87 3.56 0.49
N ALA A 43 -4.15 4.81 0.85
CA ALA A 43 -5.46 5.22 1.33
C ALA A 43 -6.55 5.03 0.27
N ARG A 44 -6.25 5.39 -0.99
CA ARG A 44 -7.18 5.19 -2.11
C ARG A 44 -7.44 3.70 -2.37
N LEU A 45 -6.39 2.87 -2.34
CA LEU A 45 -6.52 1.43 -2.50
C LEU A 45 -7.33 0.80 -1.35
N SER A 46 -7.09 1.21 -0.11
CA SER A 46 -7.86 0.74 1.05
C SER A 46 -9.32 1.20 1.01
N ALA A 47 -9.60 2.39 0.49
CA ALA A 47 -10.98 2.87 0.34
C ALA A 47 -11.79 2.07 -0.69
N VAL A 48 -11.12 1.53 -1.71
CA VAL A 48 -11.77 0.70 -2.74
C VAL A 48 -11.66 -0.80 -2.46
N SER A 49 -10.85 -1.24 -1.50
CA SER A 49 -10.63 -2.67 -1.23
C SER A 49 -11.94 -3.38 -0.88
N ALA A 50 -12.79 -2.76 -0.05
CA ALA A 50 -14.10 -3.30 0.30
C ALA A 50 -15.05 -3.48 -0.91
N ALA A 51 -14.86 -2.69 -1.97
CA ALA A 51 -15.64 -2.81 -3.20
C ALA A 51 -15.16 -3.96 -4.11
N VAL A 52 -13.92 -4.43 -3.91
CA VAL A 52 -13.26 -5.45 -4.75
C VAL A 52 -13.14 -6.80 -4.03
N GLU A 53 -12.93 -6.82 -2.70
CA GLU A 53 -12.75 -8.03 -1.89
C GLU A 53 -13.99 -8.95 -1.86
N GLY A 54 -15.17 -8.46 -2.28
CA GLY A 54 -16.39 -9.24 -2.45
C GLY A 54 -16.74 -9.59 -3.91
N GLN A 55 -15.97 -9.12 -4.89
CA GLN A 55 -16.18 -9.49 -6.29
C GLN A 55 -15.54 -10.86 -6.53
N GLN A 56 -16.29 -11.94 -6.24
CA GLN A 56 -15.98 -13.21 -6.89
C GLN A 56 -16.01 -12.95 -8.39
N ALA A 57 -14.91 -13.25 -9.08
CA ALA A 57 -14.93 -13.33 -10.53
C ALA A 57 -15.96 -14.40 -10.89
N ASP A 58 -17.18 -13.99 -11.22
CA ASP A 58 -18.25 -14.84 -11.73
C ASP A 58 -17.82 -15.35 -13.10
N SER A 59 -16.88 -16.28 -13.08
CA SER A 59 -16.32 -16.97 -14.23
C SER A 59 -17.31 -18.06 -14.64
N ASN A 60 -18.54 -17.65 -14.98
CA ASN A 60 -19.51 -18.54 -15.58
C ASN A 60 -20.30 -17.81 -16.67
N THR A 61 -19.56 -17.20 -17.62
CA THR A 61 -20.13 -16.85 -18.92
C THR A 61 -20.28 -18.13 -19.75
N ASN A 62 -21.25 -18.98 -19.38
CA ASN A 62 -21.83 -19.96 -20.30
C ASN A 62 -23.05 -19.31 -20.96
N VAL A 63 -22.81 -18.44 -21.94
CA VAL A 63 -23.88 -17.93 -22.80
C VAL A 63 -23.97 -18.85 -24.00
N VAL A 64 -24.76 -19.92 -23.85
CA VAL A 64 -25.34 -20.65 -24.99
C VAL A 64 -26.69 -20.00 -25.25
N CYS A 65 -26.79 -19.22 -26.33
CA CYS A 65 -28.01 -18.89 -27.05
C CYS A 65 -27.64 -18.62 -28.52
#